data_AF-A0A6I9Q6L7-F1
#
_entry.id   AF-A0A6I9Q6L7-F1
#
_cell.length_a   1.000
_cell.length_b   1.000
_cell.length_c   1.000
_cell.angle_alpha   90.00
_cell.angle_beta   90.00
_cell.angle_gamma   90.00
#
_symmetry.space_group_name_H-M   'P 1'
#
loop_
_entity.id
_entity.type
_entity.pdbx_description
1 polymer ?
#
loop_
_entity_poly.entity_id
_entity_poly.type
_entity_poly.pdbx_seq_one_letter_code
_entity_poly.pdbx_strand_id
1 'polypeptide(L)'
;MLLYGGLIDMKGTSQDFWSLDFDSMAWSLLSGSQQASLGPGPRHSHSAVAHQGCMYLFGGLKGLREQRDFWKWDSCSHMWSPLRNK
;
A
#
# COMPACT_ATOMS: atom_id res chain seq x y z
N MET A 1 11.07 -6.12 -2.82
CA MET A 1 10.41 -5.58 -1.59
C MET A 1 9.28 -4.65 -1.97
N LEU A 2 8.22 -4.57 -1.18
CA LEU A 2 7.07 -3.68 -1.41
C LEU A 2 6.97 -2.65 -0.27
N LEU A 3 6.67 -1.39 -0.61
CA LEU A 3 6.55 -0.29 0.34
C LEU A 3 5.32 0.56 0.00
N TYR A 4 4.38 0.68 0.94
CA TYR A 4 3.14 1.43 0.74
C TYR A 4 3.02 2.57 1.75
N GLY A 5 2.59 3.73 1.29
CA GLY A 5 2.25 4.88 2.13
C GLY A 5 3.42 5.45 2.93
N GLY A 6 3.14 5.88 4.16
CA GLY A 6 4.11 6.53 5.05
C GLY A 6 3.87 8.04 5.20
N LEU A 7 4.75 8.68 5.98
CA LEU A 7 4.78 10.13 6.18
C LEU A 7 5.93 10.72 5.38
N ILE A 8 5.63 11.70 4.53
CA ILE A 8 6.62 12.44 3.75
C ILE A 8 6.67 13.86 4.30
N ASP A 9 7.61 14.14 5.20
CA ASP A 9 7.93 15.46 5.78
C ASP A 9 6.75 16.45 5.74
N MET A 10 6.90 17.55 4.98
CA MET A 10 5.89 18.60 4.84
C MET A 10 4.72 18.26 3.91
N LYS A 11 4.79 17.13 3.18
CA LYS A 11 3.72 16.65 2.28
C LYS A 11 2.66 15.83 3.00
N GLY A 12 2.94 15.37 4.23
CA GLY A 12 2.00 14.59 5.03
C GLY A 12 1.94 13.12 4.62
N THR A 13 0.76 12.50 4.71
CA THR A 13 0.59 11.07 4.46
C THR A 13 0.57 10.75 2.97
N SER A 14 1.36 9.77 2.55
CA SER A 14 1.41 9.29 1.17
C SER A 14 0.53 8.05 0.95
N GLN A 15 0.13 7.85 -0.30
CA GLN A 15 -0.44 6.59 -0.82
C GLN A 15 0.47 5.97 -1.90
N ASP A 16 1.71 6.44 -1.99
CA ASP A 16 2.67 5.91 -2.95
C ASP A 16 2.94 4.45 -2.64
N PHE A 17 3.05 3.67 -3.70
CA PHE A 17 3.31 2.25 -3.63
C PHE A 17 4.53 1.96 -4.49
N TRP A 18 5.59 1.51 -3.86
CA TRP A 18 6.89 1.30 -4.47
C TRP A 18 7.25 -0.17 -4.40
N SER A 19 7.92 -0.66 -5.45
CA SER A 19 8.64 -1.91 -5.41
C SER A 19 10.14 -1.67 -5.58
N LEU A 20 10.93 -2.34 -4.76
CA LEU A 20 12.37 -2.48 -4.95
C LEU A 20 12.63 -3.87 -5.55
N ASP A 21 13.25 -3.88 -6.73
CA ASP A 21 13.82 -5.08 -7.33
C ASP A 21 15.23 -5.32 -6.75
N PHE A 22 15.51 -6.52 -6.23
CA PHE A 22 16.77 -6.80 -5.55
C PHE A 22 17.91 -7.16 -6.48
N ASP A 23 17.62 -7.58 -7.71
CA ASP A 23 18.64 -7.95 -8.69
C ASP A 23 19.25 -6.70 -9.33
N SER A 24 18.39 -5.75 -9.70
CA SER A 24 18.77 -4.46 -10.28
C SER A 24 18.98 -3.35 -9.25
N MET A 25 18.52 -3.55 -8.01
CA MET A 25 18.46 -2.52 -6.95
C MET A 25 17.70 -1.25 -7.38
N ALA A 26 16.77 -1.40 -8.32
CA ALA A 26 15.99 -0.31 -8.86
C ALA A 26 14.62 -0.19 -8.18
N TRP A 27 14.20 1.05 -7.95
CA TRP A 27 12.88 1.38 -7.43
C TRP A 27 11.90 1.67 -8.57
N SER A 28 10.70 1.11 -8.48
CA SER A 28 9.61 1.31 -9.43
C SER A 28 8.35 1.78 -8.70
N LEU A 29 7.74 2.86 -9.17
CA LEU A 29 6.47 3.36 -8.64
C LEU A 29 5.30 2.59 -9.25
N LEU A 30 4.55 1.90 -8.39
CA LEU A 30 3.37 1.10 -8.75
C LEU A 30 2.06 1.92 -8.75
N SER A 31 1.99 3.02 -7.98
CA SER A 31 0.80 3.89 -7.88
C SER A 31 0.53 4.78 -9.11
N GLY A 32 1.24 4.58 -10.23
CA GLY A 32 1.12 5.40 -11.44
C GLY A 32 0.00 4.99 -12.42
N SER A 33 -0.66 3.85 -12.22
CA SER A 33 -1.79 3.41 -13.05
C SER A 33 -3.11 4.01 -12.55
N GLN A 34 -4.08 4.25 -13.44
CA GLN A 34 -5.40 4.82 -13.08
C GLN A 34 -6.14 4.01 -11.98
N GLN A 35 -5.76 2.74 -11.78
CA GLN A 35 -6.22 1.83 -10.73
C GLN A 35 -5.71 2.16 -9.32
N ALA A 36 -4.70 3.03 -9.15
CA ALA A 36 -4.22 3.47 -7.84
C ALA A 36 -5.31 4.20 -7.02
N SER A 37 -6.34 4.72 -7.69
CA SER A 37 -7.48 5.42 -7.06
C SER A 37 -8.39 4.53 -6.20
N LEU A 38 -8.30 3.20 -6.31
CA LEU A 38 -9.13 2.24 -5.55
C LEU A 38 -8.42 1.59 -4.37
N GLY A 39 -7.20 2.01 -4.04
CA GLY A 39 -6.39 1.41 -2.98
C GLY A 39 -6.78 1.84 -1.56
N PRO A 40 -5.94 1.48 -0.58
CA PRO A 40 -6.12 1.89 0.82
C PRO A 40 -6.20 3.42 1.01
N GLY A 41 -5.70 4.23 0.08
CA GLY A 41 -5.59 5.68 0.23
C GLY A 41 -4.46 6.07 1.20
N PRO A 42 -4.20 7.37 1.38
CA PRO A 42 -2.98 7.85 1.99
C PRO A 42 -2.95 7.55 3.47
N ARG A 43 -1.95 6.78 3.93
CA ARG A 43 -1.89 6.33 5.33
C ARG A 43 -0.47 6.05 5.81
N HIS A 44 -0.28 6.17 7.13
CA HIS A 44 0.94 5.79 7.83
C HIS A 44 0.62 4.91 9.04
N SER A 45 1.63 4.39 9.74
CA SER A 45 1.48 3.53 10.93
C SER A 45 0.55 2.33 10.73
N HIS A 46 0.48 1.79 9.51
CA HIS A 46 -0.27 0.58 9.19
C HIS A 46 0.59 -0.66 9.43
N SER A 47 -0.05 -1.83 9.49
CA SER A 47 0.65 -3.12 9.49
C SER A 47 0.55 -3.75 8.10
N ALA A 48 1.63 -4.40 7.65
CA ALA A 48 1.63 -5.10 6.37
C ALA A 48 2.35 -6.45 6.44
N VAL A 49 1.90 -7.41 5.64
CA VAL A 49 2.53 -8.73 5.48
C VAL A 49 2.49 -9.15 4.02
N ALA A 50 3.57 -9.76 3.55
CA ALA A 50 3.63 -10.39 2.23
C ALA A 50 3.37 -11.89 2.38
N HIS A 51 2.45 -12.43 1.59
CA HIS A 51 2.13 -13.86 1.58
C HIS A 51 1.63 -14.29 0.20
N GLN A 52 2.19 -15.37 -0.35
CA GLN A 52 1.77 -15.99 -1.62
C GLN A 52 1.54 -14.99 -2.78
N GLY A 53 2.54 -14.16 -3.07
CA GLY A 53 2.45 -13.16 -4.17
C GLY A 53 1.50 -11.99 -3.88
N CYS A 54 0.99 -11.88 -2.65
CA CYS A 54 0.09 -10.82 -2.26
C CYS A 54 0.69 -9.98 -1.13
N MET A 55 0.34 -8.70 -1.09
CA MET A 55 0.58 -7.84 0.06
C MET A 55 -0.75 -7.60 0.76
N TYR A 56 -0.77 -7.81 2.07
CA TYR A 56 -1.91 -7.54 2.92
C TYR A 56 -1.58 -6.33 3.78
N LEU A 57 -2.52 -5.39 3.87
CA LEU A 57 -2.37 -4.15 4.60
C LEU A 57 -3.56 -3.95 5.52
N PHE A 58 -3.31 -3.78 6.82
CA PHE A 58 -4.34 -3.57 7.83
C PHE A 58 -4.18 -2.22 8.53
N GLY A 59 -5.29 -1.49 8.61
CA GLY A 59 -5.44 -0.30 9.44
C GLY A 59 -4.44 0.82 9.13
N GLY A 60 -3.96 1.47 10.19
CA GLY A 60 -3.15 2.68 10.12
C GLY A 60 -3.98 3.96 10.19
N LEU A 61 -3.34 5.10 9.91
CA LEU A 61 -3.91 6.43 10.07
C LEU A 61 -4.03 7.15 8.72
N LYS A 62 -5.25 7.55 8.34
CA LYS A 62 -5.51 8.54 7.28
C LYS A 62 -5.57 9.93 7.91
N GLY A 63 -4.47 10.68 7.84
CA GLY A 63 -4.29 11.87 8.67
C GLY A 63 -4.31 11.48 10.16
N LEU A 64 -5.30 11.96 10.91
CA LEU A 64 -5.51 11.63 12.32
C LEU A 64 -6.59 10.55 12.55
N ARG A 65 -7.17 9.98 11.48
CA ARG A 65 -8.27 9.02 11.59
C ARG A 65 -7.76 7.58 11.48
N GLU A 66 -7.95 6.81 12.55
CA GLU A 66 -7.72 5.36 12.55
C GLU A 66 -8.58 4.66 11.53
N GLN A 67 -7.96 3.75 10.79
CA GLN A 67 -8.62 2.86 9.86
C GLN A 67 -8.69 1.46 10.46
N ARG A 68 -9.80 0.76 10.19
CA ARG A 68 -10.03 -0.64 10.56
C ARG A 68 -10.30 -1.50 9.33
N ASP A 69 -9.93 -0.98 8.15
CA ASP A 69 -10.08 -1.67 6.88
C ASP A 69 -8.89 -2.61 6.63
N PHE A 70 -9.16 -3.64 5.84
CA PHE A 70 -8.17 -4.64 5.46
C PHE A 70 -8.12 -4.71 3.94
N TRP A 71 -6.90 -4.66 3.40
CA TRP A 71 -6.66 -4.56 1.97
C TRP A 71 -5.72 -5.65 1.50
N LYS A 72 -5.97 -6.15 0.29
CA LYS A 72 -5.09 -7.09 -0.42
C LYS A 72 -4.65 -6.46 -1.72
N TRP A 73 -3.35 -6.41 -1.97
CA TRP A 73 -2.76 -6.22 -3.28
C TRP A 73 -2.30 -7.56 -3.86
N ASP A 74 -2.61 -7.80 -5.11
CA ASP A 74 -2.30 -9.04 -5.82
C ASP A 74 -1.27 -8.77 -6.92
N SER A 75 -0.13 -9.46 -6.90
CA SER A 75 0.98 -9.19 -7.83
C SER A 75 0.70 -9.60 -9.28
N CYS A 76 -0.23 -10.52 -9.52
CA CYS A 76 -0.55 -10.97 -10.87
C CYS A 76 -1.46 -9.97 -11.58
N SER A 77 -2.44 -9.44 -10.85
CA SER A 77 -3.38 -8.43 -11.38
C SER A 77 -2.89 -7.00 -11.20
N HIS A 78 -1.91 -6.76 -10.32
CA HIS A 78 -1.47 -5.44 -9.87
C HIS A 78 -2.61 -4.59 -9.27
N MET A 79 -3.61 -5.23 -8.66
CA MET A 79 -4.80 -4.56 -8.15
C MET A 79 -4.94 -4.65 -6.63
N TRP A 80 -5.43 -3.57 -6.04
CA TRP A 80 -5.93 -3.55 -4.66
C TRP A 80 -7.39 -4.01 -4.60
N SER A 81 -7.74 -4.72 -3.53
CA SER A 81 -9.11 -5.13 -3.23
C SER A 81 -9.36 -5.04 -1.72
N PRO A 82 -10.54 -4.56 -1.29
CA PRO A 82 -10.91 -4.58 0.12
C PRO A 82 -11.27 -6.01 0.54
N LEU A 83 -10.77 -6.43 1.70
CA LEU A 83 -11.16 -7.65 2.38
C LEU A 83 -12.17 -7.29 3.47
N ARG A 84 -13.29 -8.03 3.53
CA ARG A 84 -14.26 -7.85 4.62
C ARG A 84 -13.78 -8.57 5.87
N ASN A 85 -13.77 -7.86 7.00
CA ASN A 85 -13.75 -8.51 8.30
C ASN A 85 -15.17 -9.06 8.55
N LYS A 86 -15.25 -10.31 9.03
CA LYS A 86 -16.52 -10.88 9.51
C LYS A 86 -17.00 -10.17 10.76
#